data_AF-A0A524CFN3-F1
#
_entry.id   AF-A0A524CFN3-F1
#
_cell.length_a   1.000
_cell.length_b   1.000
_cell.length_c   1.000
_cell.angle_alpha   90.00
_cell.angle_beta   90.00
_cell.angle_gamma   90.00
#
_symmetry.space_group_name_H-M   'P 1'
#
loop_
_entity.id
_entity.type
_entity.pdbx_description
1 polymer ?
#
loop_
_entity_poly.entity_id
_entity_poly.type
_entity_poly.pdbx_seq_one_letter_code
_entity_poly.pdbx_strand_id
1 'polypeptide(L)'
;MSQKVVKSFKKDFAPMLFYFDLISTKIFRPPILPLPLRIDRLYSGDRTAFIHPNFDDLKNKLNKLDLKLNYQKFITIGLNNFINYAKSKIINLTPRDYSSHLKRETIKKWFNASCNIIFYNPDLEKDLTFIISEFIDLVSYFIHNDEEIESPIIKKHLINHCKKLITYFRNKIENNKITIIEDRKEKIVKLSKERKSKFYPDIIEHDIVLLEDYRVKKMNFIPYLIYDDILDCYSYNKKLLIEGKKQPYNLELWIRNHIINKRSNIKNINWDVCDLSNFDISKVNIDKLI
;
A
#
# COMPACT_ATOMS: atom_id res chain seq x y z
N MET A 1 -2.77 -13.39 35.36
CA MET A 1 -1.83 -12.72 34.44
C MET A 1 -2.66 -12.10 33.32
N SER A 2 -2.68 -10.77 33.20
CA SER A 2 -3.47 -10.10 32.16
C SER A 2 -2.79 -10.27 30.81
N GLN A 3 -3.42 -11.02 29.90
CA GLN A 3 -3.12 -10.90 28.48
C GLN A 3 -3.26 -9.42 28.13
N LYS A 4 -2.17 -8.79 27.67
CA LYS A 4 -2.26 -7.48 27.00
C LYS A 4 -2.98 -7.71 25.69
N VAL A 5 -4.32 -7.80 25.76
CA VAL A 5 -5.18 -7.85 24.59
C VAL A 5 -4.98 -6.54 23.85
N VAL A 6 -4.45 -6.62 22.64
CA VAL A 6 -4.44 -5.48 21.73
C VAL A 6 -5.91 -5.10 21.52
N LYS A 7 -6.32 -3.94 22.04
CA LYS A 7 -7.71 -3.49 21.97
C LYS A 7 -8.07 -3.21 20.51
N SER A 8 -8.86 -4.09 19.91
CA SER A 8 -9.53 -3.85 18.63
C SER A 8 -10.83 -3.09 18.88
N PHE A 9 -11.01 -1.93 18.24
CA PHE A 9 -12.27 -1.20 18.29
C PHE A 9 -13.22 -1.79 17.24
N LYS A 10 -14.38 -2.30 17.67
CA LYS A 10 -15.34 -3.03 16.81
C LYS A 10 -15.85 -2.24 15.58
N LYS A 11 -15.75 -0.90 15.61
CA LYS A 11 -16.15 0.00 14.51
C LYS A 11 -14.96 0.58 13.73
N ASP A 12 -13.73 0.42 14.21
CA ASP A 12 -12.56 0.86 13.47
C ASP A 12 -12.32 -0.09 12.29
N PHE A 13 -12.01 0.48 11.14
CA PHE A 13 -11.72 -0.18 9.89
C PHE A 13 -10.36 0.26 9.42
N ALA A 14 -9.51 -0.72 9.13
CA ALA A 14 -8.18 -0.48 8.63
C ALA A 14 -8.21 -0.63 7.10
N PRO A 15 -8.39 0.45 6.31
CA PRO A 15 -8.00 0.39 4.92
C PRO A 15 -6.49 0.16 4.85
N MET A 16 -6.03 -0.60 3.87
CA MET A 16 -4.63 -0.92 3.63
C MET A 16 -4.35 -0.81 2.13
N LEU A 17 -3.33 -0.06 1.80
CA LEU A 17 -2.77 0.03 0.46
C LEU A 17 -1.38 -0.61 0.43
N PHE A 18 -0.96 -1.03 -0.76
CA PHE A 18 0.42 -1.45 -1.03
C PHE A 18 1.02 -0.48 -2.04
N TYR A 19 2.26 -0.06 -1.83
CA TYR A 19 2.93 0.86 -2.74
C TYR A 19 4.42 0.53 -2.90
N PHE A 20 5.00 1.05 -3.99
CA PHE A 20 6.43 0.94 -4.26
C PHE A 20 7.22 1.92 -3.39
N ASP A 21 8.15 1.39 -2.63
CA ASP A 21 9.12 2.16 -1.88
C ASP A 21 10.50 2.12 -2.58
N LEU A 22 11.33 3.12 -2.30
CA LEU A 22 12.66 3.25 -2.87
C LEU A 22 13.73 2.53 -2.05
N ILE A 23 13.52 2.35 -0.74
CA ILE A 23 14.57 1.89 0.17
C ILE A 23 14.23 0.49 0.69
N SER A 24 15.01 -0.50 0.28
CA SER A 24 14.84 -1.86 0.79
C SER A 24 15.32 -2.00 2.23
N THR A 25 14.62 -2.85 2.98
CA THR A 25 15.04 -3.33 4.30
C THR A 25 15.15 -4.85 4.27
N LYS A 26 15.67 -5.46 5.35
CA LYS A 26 15.72 -6.92 5.47
C LYS A 26 14.34 -7.58 5.33
N ILE A 27 13.28 -6.90 5.79
CA ILE A 27 11.91 -7.40 5.76
C ILE A 27 11.21 -7.03 4.46
N PHE A 28 11.48 -5.83 3.94
CA PHE A 28 10.84 -5.27 2.75
C PHE A 28 11.78 -5.37 1.54
N ARG A 29 11.87 -6.57 0.95
CA ARG A 29 12.69 -6.85 -0.24
C ARG A 29 11.99 -7.87 -1.17
N PRO A 30 11.50 -7.47 -2.36
CA PRO A 30 11.44 -6.10 -2.90
C PRO A 30 10.65 -5.13 -2.01
N PRO A 31 10.95 -3.82 -2.02
CA PRO A 31 10.33 -2.84 -1.13
C PRO A 31 8.93 -2.45 -1.60
N ILE A 32 7.97 -3.35 -1.36
CA ILE A 32 6.54 -3.07 -1.47
C ILE A 32 6.01 -2.97 -0.05
N LEU A 33 5.57 -1.78 0.34
CA LEU A 33 5.17 -1.49 1.71
C LEU A 33 3.64 -1.53 1.86
N PRO A 34 3.11 -2.28 2.84
CA PRO A 34 1.74 -2.10 3.31
C PRO A 34 1.61 -0.84 4.14
N LEU A 35 0.50 -0.11 3.97
CA LEU A 35 0.19 1.05 4.79
C LEU A 35 -1.32 1.21 5.02
N PRO A 36 -1.76 1.49 6.25
CA PRO A 36 -1.00 1.49 7.49
C PRO A 36 -0.61 0.07 7.92
N LEU A 37 0.42 -0.03 8.76
CA LEU A 37 0.95 -1.30 9.29
C LEU A 37 0.09 -1.87 10.44
N ARG A 38 -1.17 -2.22 10.16
CA ARG A 38 -2.14 -2.72 11.14
C ARG A 38 -1.94 -4.21 11.48
N ILE A 39 -0.78 -4.53 12.06
CA ILE A 39 -0.43 -5.90 12.48
C ILE A 39 -1.40 -6.45 13.54
N ASP A 40 -2.06 -5.57 14.30
CA ASP A 40 -3.10 -5.91 15.26
C ASP A 40 -4.28 -6.61 14.58
N ARG A 41 -4.69 -6.17 13.39
CA ARG A 41 -5.79 -6.77 12.63
C ARG A 41 -5.44 -8.17 12.14
N LEU A 42 -4.23 -8.32 11.61
CA LEU A 42 -3.70 -9.63 11.22
C LEU A 42 -3.65 -10.58 12.41
N TYR A 43 -3.17 -10.12 13.58
CA TYR A 43 -3.07 -10.93 14.79
C TYR A 43 -4.45 -11.33 15.36
N SER A 44 -5.43 -10.43 15.32
CA SER A 44 -6.79 -10.71 15.78
C SER A 44 -7.62 -11.52 14.78
N GLY A 45 -7.16 -11.67 13.54
CA GLY A 45 -7.96 -12.25 12.45
C GLY A 45 -9.10 -11.32 12.01
N ASP A 46 -8.97 -10.01 12.25
CA ASP A 46 -9.96 -8.99 11.95
C ASP A 46 -9.78 -8.46 10.52
N ARG A 47 -10.87 -8.26 9.80
CA ARG A 47 -10.85 -7.76 8.41
C ARG A 47 -10.12 -6.42 8.22
N THR A 48 -9.44 -6.31 7.09
CA THR A 48 -8.77 -5.10 6.55
C THR A 48 -9.31 -4.85 5.15
N ALA A 49 -9.65 -3.61 4.79
CA ALA A 49 -9.97 -3.32 3.38
C ALA A 49 -8.70 -3.16 2.56
N PHE A 50 -8.65 -3.80 1.41
CA PHE A 50 -7.61 -3.49 0.43
C PHE A 50 -8.06 -2.31 -0.43
N ILE A 51 -7.21 -1.29 -0.52
CA ILE A 51 -7.36 -0.18 -1.44
C ILE A 51 -6.76 -0.61 -2.78
N HIS A 52 -7.50 -0.38 -3.84
CA HIS A 52 -7.06 -0.63 -5.21
C HIS A 52 -6.88 0.71 -5.94
N PRO A 53 -5.91 0.80 -6.86
CA PRO A 53 -5.81 1.94 -7.76
C PRO A 53 -6.90 1.86 -8.83
N ASN A 54 -7.10 2.97 -9.53
CA ASN A 54 -7.88 2.99 -10.76
C ASN A 54 -7.11 2.22 -11.84
N PHE A 55 -7.59 1.02 -12.14
CA PHE A 55 -6.91 0.10 -13.05
C PHE A 55 -6.89 0.59 -14.50
N ASP A 56 -7.92 1.33 -14.93
CA ASP A 56 -8.00 1.87 -16.29
C ASP A 56 -6.99 2.98 -16.51
N ASP A 57 -6.87 3.91 -15.56
CA ASP A 57 -5.86 4.99 -15.61
C ASP A 57 -4.44 4.42 -15.61
N LEU A 58 -4.17 3.42 -14.74
CA LEU A 58 -2.87 2.74 -14.73
C LEU A 58 -2.60 2.00 -16.04
N LYS A 59 -3.59 1.28 -16.58
CA LYS A 59 -3.46 0.56 -17.87
C LYS A 59 -3.13 1.54 -18.99
N ASN A 60 -3.82 2.67 -19.05
CA ASN A 60 -3.57 3.73 -20.02
C ASN A 60 -2.15 4.30 -19.90
N LYS A 61 -1.68 4.57 -18.69
CA LYS A 61 -0.32 5.06 -18.43
C LYS A 61 0.75 4.03 -18.84
N LEU A 62 0.58 2.78 -18.43
CA LEU A 62 1.47 1.66 -18.78
C LEU A 62 1.53 1.43 -20.29
N ASN A 63 0.38 1.50 -20.99
CA ASN A 63 0.31 1.42 -22.46
C ASN A 63 1.21 2.48 -23.12
N LYS A 64 1.12 3.74 -22.68
CA LYS A 64 1.89 4.86 -23.24
C LYS A 64 3.39 4.72 -23.05
N LEU A 65 3.82 4.01 -22.02
CA LEU A 65 5.24 3.83 -21.67
C LEU A 65 5.83 2.50 -22.16
N ASP A 66 5.08 1.72 -22.95
CA ASP A 66 5.46 0.36 -23.36
C ASP A 66 5.71 -0.61 -22.19
N LEU A 67 4.99 -0.44 -21.08
CA LEU A 67 5.15 -1.23 -19.86
C LEU A 67 3.90 -2.06 -19.52
N LYS A 68 4.07 -3.07 -18.67
CA LYS A 68 3.01 -3.80 -17.96
C LYS A 68 3.38 -4.02 -16.51
N LEU A 69 2.39 -3.93 -15.62
CA LEU A 69 2.51 -4.22 -14.20
C LEU A 69 1.88 -5.59 -13.92
N ASN A 70 2.66 -6.51 -13.36
CA ASN A 70 2.13 -7.75 -12.81
C ASN A 70 1.56 -7.47 -11.42
N TYR A 71 0.31 -7.00 -11.37
CA TYR A 71 -0.32 -6.57 -10.13
C TYR A 71 -0.55 -7.73 -9.15
N GLN A 72 -0.81 -8.94 -9.65
CA GLN A 72 -0.85 -10.17 -8.84
C GLN A 72 0.45 -10.36 -8.07
N LYS A 73 1.60 -10.25 -8.75
CA LYS A 73 2.92 -10.40 -8.13
C LYS A 73 3.23 -9.25 -7.19
N PHE A 74 2.86 -8.02 -7.55
CA PHE A 74 2.99 -6.84 -6.70
C PHE A 74 2.28 -7.03 -5.35
N ILE A 75 0.99 -7.40 -5.38
CA ILE A 75 0.20 -7.66 -4.16
C ILE A 75 0.74 -8.86 -3.38
N THR A 76 1.12 -9.95 -4.07
CA THR A 76 1.70 -11.14 -3.43
C THR A 76 2.97 -10.80 -2.63
N ILE A 77 3.86 -9.98 -3.20
CA ILE A 77 5.08 -9.53 -2.51
C ILE A 77 4.72 -8.61 -1.33
N GLY A 78 3.78 -7.69 -1.52
CA GLY A 78 3.29 -6.82 -0.45
C GLY A 78 2.72 -7.60 0.74
N LEU A 79 1.87 -8.60 0.49
CA LEU A 79 1.31 -9.48 1.51
C LEU A 79 2.39 -10.28 2.23
N ASN A 80 3.34 -10.87 1.48
CA ASN A 80 4.47 -11.59 2.06
C ASN A 80 5.31 -10.68 2.98
N ASN A 81 5.62 -9.48 2.52
CA ASN A 81 6.32 -8.46 3.30
C ASN A 81 5.57 -8.11 4.59
N PHE A 82 4.24 -7.91 4.52
CA PHE A 82 3.40 -7.62 5.68
C PHE A 82 3.40 -8.76 6.70
N ILE A 83 3.21 -10.00 6.24
CA ILE A 83 3.20 -11.20 7.08
C ILE A 83 4.56 -11.38 7.78
N ASN A 84 5.66 -11.25 7.05
CA ASN A 84 7.00 -11.37 7.60
C ASN A 84 7.30 -10.26 8.61
N TYR A 85 6.89 -9.02 8.31
CA TYR A 85 6.97 -7.91 9.25
C TYR A 85 6.21 -8.22 10.54
N ALA A 86 4.95 -8.65 10.44
CA ALA A 86 4.12 -8.98 11.59
C ALA A 86 4.71 -10.12 12.42
N LYS A 87 5.16 -11.21 11.78
CA LYS A 87 5.87 -12.33 12.44
C LYS A 87 7.08 -11.81 13.23
N SER A 88 7.89 -10.94 12.64
CA SER A 88 9.06 -10.37 13.30
C SER A 88 8.73 -9.44 14.48
N LYS A 89 7.62 -8.68 14.40
CA LYS A 89 7.23 -7.73 15.44
C LYS A 89 6.54 -8.39 16.62
N ILE A 90 5.71 -9.40 16.38
CA ILE A 90 5.00 -10.13 17.45
C ILE A 90 6.00 -10.82 18.38
N ILE A 91 7.07 -11.43 17.85
CA ILE A 91 8.15 -12.02 18.65
C ILE A 91 8.73 -11.01 19.66
N ASN A 92 8.85 -9.74 19.25
CA ASN A 92 9.38 -8.67 20.11
C ASN A 92 8.36 -8.15 21.13
N LEU A 93 7.06 -8.24 20.84
CA LEU A 93 5.99 -7.73 21.71
C LEU A 93 5.60 -8.70 22.83
N THR A 94 5.76 -10.01 22.60
CA THR A 94 5.43 -11.06 23.57
C THR A 94 6.60 -12.04 23.79
N PRO A 95 7.79 -11.60 24.26
CA PRO A 95 8.98 -12.46 24.33
C PRO A 95 8.85 -13.66 25.28
N ARG A 96 7.92 -13.60 26.24
CA ARG A 96 7.70 -14.65 27.25
C ARG A 96 6.69 -15.72 26.82
N ASP A 97 5.93 -15.48 25.76
CA ASP A 97 5.00 -16.45 25.19
C ASP A 97 5.59 -17.00 23.88
N TYR A 98 6.45 -18.02 23.97
CA TYR A 98 6.94 -18.76 22.79
C TYR A 98 5.79 -19.41 21.97
N SER A 99 4.58 -19.50 22.54
CA SER A 99 3.35 -19.95 21.85
C SER A 99 2.64 -18.85 21.04
N SER A 100 3.09 -17.59 21.13
CA SER A 100 2.45 -16.40 20.53
C SER A 100 2.86 -16.12 19.08
N HIS A 101 3.44 -17.11 18.38
CA HIS A 101 3.68 -16.98 16.95
C HIS A 101 2.38 -16.73 16.19
N LEU A 102 2.45 -15.87 15.18
CA LEU A 102 1.33 -15.63 14.27
C LEU A 102 1.00 -16.94 13.54
N LYS A 103 -0.09 -17.59 13.93
CA LYS A 103 -0.49 -18.91 13.41
C LYS A 103 -0.96 -18.80 11.96
N ARG A 104 -0.67 -19.83 11.17
CA ARG A 104 -1.15 -19.98 9.79
C ARG A 104 -2.66 -19.76 9.67
N GLU A 105 -3.43 -20.40 10.55
CA GLU A 105 -4.90 -20.27 10.57
C GLU A 105 -5.38 -18.84 10.84
N THR A 106 -4.66 -18.09 11.68
CA THR A 106 -4.98 -16.68 11.93
C THR A 106 -4.78 -15.84 10.67
N ILE A 107 -3.69 -16.06 9.93
CA ILE A 107 -3.41 -15.35 8.67
C ILE A 107 -4.48 -15.69 7.62
N LYS A 108 -4.84 -16.98 7.48
CA LYS A 108 -5.91 -17.41 6.57
C LYS A 108 -7.24 -16.78 6.91
N LYS A 109 -7.62 -16.82 8.19
CA LYS A 109 -8.86 -16.20 8.69
C LYS A 109 -8.89 -14.71 8.38
N TRP A 110 -7.81 -14.00 8.68
CA TRP A 110 -7.66 -12.58 8.37
C TRP A 110 -7.84 -12.31 6.86
N PHE A 111 -7.12 -13.06 6.03
CA PHE A 111 -7.12 -12.86 4.58
C PHE A 111 -8.51 -13.11 3.99
N ASN A 112 -9.14 -14.24 4.33
CA ASN A 112 -10.48 -14.59 3.86
C ASN A 112 -11.52 -13.55 4.31
N ALA A 113 -11.45 -13.10 5.57
CA ALA A 113 -12.34 -12.06 6.08
C ALA A 113 -12.12 -10.69 5.39
N SER A 114 -10.90 -10.41 4.95
CA SER A 114 -10.52 -9.19 4.23
C SER A 114 -10.90 -9.23 2.75
N CYS A 115 -10.91 -10.41 2.13
CA CYS A 115 -11.43 -10.61 0.77
C CYS A 115 -12.97 -10.57 0.70
N ASN A 116 -13.65 -10.75 1.84
CA ASN A 116 -15.11 -10.71 1.93
C ASN A 116 -15.68 -9.28 2.12
N ILE A 117 -14.88 -8.24 1.90
CA ILE A 117 -15.33 -6.85 2.03
C ILE A 117 -14.96 -6.02 0.82
N ILE A 118 -15.89 -5.17 0.41
CA ILE A 118 -15.64 -4.13 -0.58
C ILE A 118 -15.65 -2.78 0.13
N PHE A 119 -14.60 -2.02 -0.13
CA PHE A 119 -14.46 -0.63 0.29
C PHE A 119 -14.04 0.18 -0.93
N TYR A 120 -14.80 1.23 -1.23
CA TYR A 120 -14.49 2.14 -2.32
C TYR A 120 -14.40 3.57 -1.79
N ASN A 121 -13.22 4.16 -1.91
CA ASN A 121 -12.99 5.54 -1.55
C ASN A 121 -12.32 6.26 -2.73
N PRO A 122 -13.02 7.22 -3.38
CA PRO A 122 -12.53 7.85 -4.60
C PRO A 122 -11.17 8.52 -4.45
N ASP A 123 -10.94 9.23 -3.33
CA ASP A 123 -9.68 9.93 -3.13
C ASP A 123 -8.54 8.96 -2.82
N LEU A 124 -8.74 7.93 -2.01
CA LEU A 124 -7.69 6.92 -1.75
C LEU A 124 -7.34 6.10 -3.00
N GLU A 125 -8.33 5.78 -3.86
CA GLU A 125 -8.08 5.15 -5.16
C GLU A 125 -7.20 6.06 -6.04
N LYS A 126 -7.60 7.33 -6.17
CA LYS A 126 -6.84 8.33 -6.94
C LYS A 126 -5.43 8.52 -6.41
N ASP A 127 -5.28 8.57 -5.09
CA ASP A 127 -4.00 8.79 -4.43
C ASP A 127 -3.07 7.59 -4.60
N LEU A 128 -3.59 6.36 -4.51
CA LEU A 128 -2.81 5.16 -4.80
C LEU A 128 -2.40 5.07 -6.27
N THR A 129 -3.31 5.45 -7.18
CA THR A 129 -3.06 5.54 -8.63
C THR A 129 -1.91 6.51 -8.91
N PHE A 130 -1.89 7.67 -8.24
CA PHE A 130 -0.83 8.66 -8.37
C PHE A 130 0.52 8.11 -7.89
N ILE A 131 0.58 7.48 -6.71
CA ILE A 131 1.82 6.89 -6.18
C ILE A 131 2.40 5.87 -7.17
N ILE A 132 1.58 4.93 -7.64
CA ILE A 132 2.01 3.89 -8.57
C ILE A 132 2.44 4.50 -9.91
N SER A 133 1.70 5.50 -10.42
CA SER A 133 2.02 6.17 -11.69
C SER A 133 3.36 6.90 -11.64
N GLU A 134 3.64 7.64 -10.58
CA GLU A 134 4.92 8.35 -10.42
C GLU A 134 6.10 7.38 -10.27
N PHE A 135 5.88 6.20 -9.70
CA PHE A 135 6.89 5.16 -9.65
C PHE A 135 7.14 4.52 -11.02
N ILE A 136 6.08 4.27 -11.79
CA ILE A 136 6.18 3.76 -13.16
C ILE A 136 6.94 4.75 -14.06
N ASP A 137 6.72 6.06 -13.91
CA ASP A 137 7.46 7.09 -14.65
C ASP A 137 8.96 7.05 -14.34
N LEU A 138 9.31 6.88 -13.06
CA LEU A 138 10.70 6.73 -12.63
C LEU A 138 11.36 5.48 -13.24
N VAL A 139 10.68 4.32 -13.20
CA VAL A 139 11.19 3.07 -13.79
C VAL A 139 11.31 3.19 -15.31
N SER A 140 10.33 3.81 -15.97
CA SER A 140 10.38 4.03 -17.41
C SER A 140 11.57 4.89 -17.80
N TYR A 141 11.82 6.00 -17.09
CA TYR A 141 13.00 6.83 -17.31
C TYR A 141 14.30 6.03 -17.19
N PHE A 142 14.44 5.24 -16.13
CA PHE A 142 15.61 4.39 -15.91
C PHE A 142 15.85 3.42 -17.08
N ILE A 143 14.81 2.73 -17.55
CA ILE A 143 14.91 1.75 -18.64
C ILE A 143 15.30 2.41 -19.97
N HIS A 144 14.77 3.59 -20.27
CA HIS A 144 14.97 4.22 -21.58
C HIS A 144 16.33 4.90 -21.72
N ASN A 145 16.97 5.29 -20.61
CA ASN A 145 18.24 6.00 -20.63
C ASN A 145 19.44 5.10 -20.30
N ASP A 146 19.22 3.83 -19.96
CA ASP A 146 20.26 2.83 -19.61
C ASP A 146 21.28 3.36 -18.58
N GLU A 147 20.77 4.13 -17.62
CA GLU A 147 21.57 4.80 -16.61
C GLU A 147 21.93 3.85 -15.47
N GLU A 148 23.13 3.97 -14.93
CA GLU A 148 23.48 3.27 -13.70
C GLU A 148 22.69 3.80 -12.51
N ILE A 149 22.28 2.91 -11.59
CA ILE A 149 21.51 3.28 -10.40
C ILE A 149 22.25 4.27 -9.49
N GLU A 150 23.59 4.21 -9.48
CA GLU A 150 24.46 5.07 -8.68
C GLU A 150 24.75 6.42 -9.37
N SER A 151 24.30 6.60 -10.62
CA SER A 151 24.54 7.82 -11.38
C SER A 151 23.94 9.03 -10.64
N PRO A 152 24.62 10.19 -10.67
CA PRO A 152 24.06 11.44 -10.13
C PRO A 152 22.72 11.81 -10.76
N ILE A 153 22.50 11.41 -12.02
CA ILE A 153 21.26 11.63 -12.77
C ILE A 153 20.13 10.82 -12.14
N ILE A 154 20.28 9.51 -11.97
CA ILE A 154 19.25 8.67 -11.35
C ILE A 154 18.99 9.08 -9.90
N LYS A 155 20.03 9.42 -9.14
CA LYS A 155 19.87 9.98 -7.80
C LYS A 155 18.99 11.23 -7.78
N LYS A 156 19.18 12.16 -8.73
CA LYS A 156 18.35 13.36 -8.88
C LYS A 156 16.89 12.99 -9.20
N HIS A 157 16.66 12.01 -10.08
CA HIS A 157 15.31 11.54 -10.41
C HIS A 157 14.60 10.88 -9.22
N LEU A 158 15.30 10.07 -8.42
CA LEU A 158 14.78 9.49 -7.18
C LEU A 158 14.39 10.56 -6.16
N ILE A 159 15.25 11.56 -5.96
CA ILE A 159 14.96 12.70 -5.08
C ILE A 159 13.74 13.49 -5.59
N ASN A 160 13.63 13.67 -6.90
CA ASN A 160 12.50 14.37 -7.52
C ASN A 160 11.18 13.59 -7.36
N HIS A 161 11.21 12.27 -7.53
CA HIS A 161 10.07 11.39 -7.26
C HIS A 161 9.57 11.57 -5.82
N CYS A 162 10.46 11.53 -4.81
CA CYS A 162 10.07 11.80 -3.43
C CYS A 162 9.49 13.21 -3.26
N LYS A 163 10.09 14.25 -3.88
CA LYS A 163 9.57 15.62 -3.80
C LYS A 163 8.15 15.73 -4.33
N LYS A 164 7.84 15.13 -5.49
CA LYS A 164 6.50 15.15 -6.08
C LYS A 164 5.46 14.53 -5.15
N LEU A 165 5.76 13.36 -4.58
CA LEU A 165 4.85 12.69 -3.66
C LEU A 165 4.66 13.49 -2.38
N ILE A 166 5.74 14.03 -1.80
CA ILE A 166 5.67 14.92 -0.64
C ILE A 166 4.77 16.13 -0.93
N THR A 167 4.97 16.80 -2.07
CA THR A 167 4.16 17.96 -2.45
C THR A 167 2.70 17.59 -2.64
N TYR A 168 2.42 16.48 -3.34
CA TYR A 168 1.06 16.01 -3.58
C TYR A 168 0.30 15.74 -2.27
N PHE A 169 0.90 14.97 -1.35
CA PHE A 169 0.26 14.60 -0.09
C PHE A 169 0.21 15.74 0.93
N ARG A 170 1.19 16.67 0.92
CA ARG A 170 1.08 17.91 1.71
C ARG A 170 -0.11 18.73 1.27
N ASN A 171 -0.27 18.95 -0.05
CA ASN A 171 -1.42 19.67 -0.57
C ASN A 171 -2.75 18.99 -0.20
N LYS A 172 -2.80 17.65 -0.18
CA LYS A 172 -3.98 16.91 0.29
C LYS A 172 -4.33 17.20 1.76
N ILE A 173 -3.33 17.16 2.64
CA ILE A 173 -3.50 17.47 4.07
C ILE A 173 -3.89 18.95 4.26
N GLU A 174 -3.21 19.88 3.60
CA GLU A 174 -3.45 21.33 3.69
C GLU A 174 -4.85 21.72 3.18
N ASN A 175 -5.31 21.09 2.09
CA ASN A 175 -6.67 21.26 1.59
C ASN A 175 -7.74 20.73 2.56
N ASN A 176 -7.33 19.86 3.49
CA ASN A 176 -8.13 19.33 4.60
C ASN A 176 -9.49 18.77 4.14
N LYS A 177 -9.52 18.10 2.98
CA LYS A 177 -10.73 17.55 2.37
C LYS A 177 -10.45 16.15 1.82
N ILE A 178 -11.42 15.26 1.95
CA ILE A 178 -11.42 13.94 1.34
C ILE A 178 -12.84 13.57 0.90
N THR A 179 -12.93 12.95 -0.26
CA THR A 179 -14.16 12.42 -0.85
C THR A 179 -14.33 10.98 -0.42
N ILE A 180 -15.50 10.68 0.15
CA ILE A 180 -15.86 9.36 0.68
C ILE A 180 -17.21 8.91 0.13
N ILE A 181 -17.51 7.63 0.28
CA ILE A 181 -18.87 7.10 0.09
C ILE A 181 -19.52 6.87 1.45
N GLU A 182 -20.60 7.59 1.69
CA GLU A 182 -21.45 7.47 2.89
C GLU A 182 -22.91 7.47 2.44
N ASP A 183 -23.70 6.52 2.93
CA ASP A 183 -25.11 6.31 2.55
C ASP A 183 -25.29 6.21 1.02
N ARG A 184 -24.37 5.49 0.36
CA ARG A 184 -24.29 5.31 -1.11
C ARG A 184 -24.15 6.61 -1.91
N LYS A 185 -23.71 7.70 -1.29
CA LYS A 185 -23.48 8.98 -1.95
C LYS A 185 -22.06 9.46 -1.73
N GLU A 186 -21.51 10.15 -2.72
CA GLU A 186 -20.26 10.87 -2.56
C GLU A 186 -20.44 12.05 -1.61
N LYS A 187 -19.52 12.17 -0.66
CA LYS A 187 -19.50 13.27 0.30
C LYS A 187 -18.07 13.76 0.49
N ILE A 188 -17.91 15.07 0.53
CA ILE A 188 -16.64 15.70 0.89
C ILE A 188 -16.67 15.98 2.38
N VAL A 189 -15.71 15.41 3.10
CA VAL A 189 -15.54 15.59 4.55
C VAL A 189 -14.16 16.15 4.88
N LYS A 190 -13.97 16.64 6.11
CA LYS A 190 -12.69 17.19 6.56
C LYS A 190 -11.77 16.07 7.05
N LEU A 191 -10.46 16.18 6.76
CA LEU A 191 -9.45 15.25 7.26
C LEU A 191 -9.12 15.48 8.75
N SER A 192 -9.23 16.72 9.19
CA SER A 192 -8.87 17.17 10.52
C SER A 192 -9.70 18.39 10.96
N LYS A 193 -9.76 18.61 12.28
CA LYS A 193 -10.40 19.76 12.91
C LYS A 193 -9.34 20.57 13.66
N GLU A 194 -9.39 21.88 13.52
CA GLU A 194 -8.54 22.79 14.29
C GLU A 194 -9.21 23.15 15.62
N ARG A 195 -8.49 23.02 16.73
CA ARG A 195 -8.91 23.50 18.05
C ARG A 195 -7.71 24.10 18.78
N LYS A 196 -7.84 25.35 19.27
CA LYS A 196 -6.75 26.06 19.99
C LYS A 196 -5.42 26.05 19.20
N SER A 197 -5.48 26.33 17.90
CA SER A 197 -4.32 26.33 16.99
C SER A 197 -3.59 24.99 16.87
N LYS A 198 -4.28 23.88 17.17
CA LYS A 198 -3.78 22.51 16.99
C LYS A 198 -4.72 21.74 16.06
N PHE A 199 -4.13 20.93 15.19
CA PHE A 199 -4.85 20.06 14.27
C PHE A 199 -5.10 18.69 14.91
N TYR A 200 -6.34 18.22 14.84
CA TYR A 200 -6.76 16.93 15.34
C TYR A 200 -7.31 16.11 14.17
N PRO A 201 -6.71 14.96 13.83
CA PRO A 201 -7.27 14.04 12.83
C PRO A 201 -8.72 13.70 13.12
N ASP A 202 -9.57 13.72 12.10
CA ASP A 202 -10.98 13.38 12.25
C ASP A 202 -11.23 11.89 12.01
N ILE A 203 -12.20 11.34 12.73
CA ILE A 203 -12.67 9.97 12.52
C ILE A 203 -13.82 10.05 11.51
N ILE A 204 -13.65 9.41 10.36
CA ILE A 204 -14.60 9.44 9.26
C ILE A 204 -15.33 8.12 9.19
N GLU A 205 -16.67 8.19 9.15
CA GLU A 205 -17.54 7.06 8.90
C GLU A 205 -17.66 6.80 7.39
N HIS A 206 -17.67 5.54 7.00
CA HIS A 206 -17.67 5.10 5.61
C HIS A 206 -18.47 3.80 5.46
N ASP A 207 -19.14 3.65 4.31
CA ASP A 207 -19.84 2.42 3.96
C ASP A 207 -18.86 1.33 3.51
N ILE A 208 -19.02 0.11 4.03
CA ILE A 208 -18.38 -1.10 3.50
C ILE A 208 -19.48 -2.09 3.11
N VAL A 209 -19.25 -2.87 2.06
CA VAL A 209 -20.16 -3.95 1.66
C VAL A 209 -19.54 -5.28 2.09
N LEU A 210 -20.30 -6.09 2.83
CA LEU A 210 -19.93 -7.47 3.14
C LEU A 210 -20.43 -8.38 2.02
N LEU A 211 -19.56 -9.18 1.41
CA LEU A 211 -19.96 -9.98 0.23
C LEU A 211 -20.76 -11.23 0.58
N GLU A 212 -20.54 -11.80 1.77
CA GLU A 212 -21.28 -12.95 2.33
C GLU A 212 -22.81 -12.76 2.28
N ASP A 213 -23.29 -11.54 2.49
CA ASP A 213 -24.73 -11.25 2.64
C ASP A 213 -25.17 -9.93 1.99
N TYR A 214 -24.27 -9.28 1.24
CA TYR A 214 -24.46 -7.99 0.58
C TYR A 214 -24.92 -6.86 1.52
N ARG A 215 -24.69 -6.99 2.83
CA ARG A 215 -25.05 -5.95 3.80
C ARG A 215 -24.05 -4.80 3.77
N VAL A 216 -24.60 -3.58 3.83
CA VAL A 216 -23.80 -2.38 4.05
C VAL A 216 -23.59 -2.20 5.54
N LYS A 217 -22.34 -2.01 5.96
CA LYS A 217 -21.97 -1.70 7.34
C LYS A 217 -21.21 -0.38 7.37
N LYS A 218 -21.56 0.48 8.31
CA LYS A 218 -20.79 1.69 8.59
C LYS A 218 -19.58 1.38 9.46
N MET A 219 -18.43 1.85 9.02
CA MET A 219 -17.18 1.70 9.75
C MET A 219 -16.38 3.00 9.75
N ASN A 220 -15.47 3.12 10.71
CA ASN A 220 -14.73 4.34 10.97
C ASN A 220 -13.26 4.16 10.62
N PHE A 221 -12.62 5.18 10.05
CA PHE A 221 -11.18 5.20 9.85
C PHE A 221 -10.64 6.64 9.93
N ILE A 222 -9.32 6.78 9.97
CA ILE A 222 -8.65 8.08 10.09
C ILE A 222 -7.73 8.27 8.86
N PRO A 223 -8.25 8.79 7.74
CA PRO A 223 -7.46 8.93 6.50
C PRO A 223 -6.23 9.83 6.66
N TYR A 224 -6.29 10.83 7.56
CA TYR A 224 -5.13 11.68 7.86
C TYR A 224 -3.87 10.86 8.18
N LEU A 225 -3.99 9.79 8.97
CA LEU A 225 -2.85 8.97 9.37
C LEU A 225 -2.21 8.24 8.19
N ILE A 226 -3.00 7.87 7.18
CA ILE A 226 -2.47 7.25 5.95
C ILE A 226 -1.59 8.25 5.21
N TYR A 227 -2.05 9.50 5.06
CA TYR A 227 -1.28 10.55 4.39
C TYR A 227 -0.04 10.96 5.18
N ASP A 228 -0.16 11.04 6.50
CA ASP A 228 0.97 11.32 7.40
C ASP A 228 2.07 10.25 7.27
N ASP A 229 1.69 8.97 7.31
CA ASP A 229 2.62 7.86 7.12
C ASP A 229 3.29 7.87 5.73
N ILE A 230 2.55 8.21 4.66
CA ILE A 230 3.11 8.36 3.30
C ILE A 230 4.14 9.50 3.28
N LEU A 231 3.81 10.65 3.86
CA LEU A 231 4.69 11.81 3.92
C LEU A 231 5.97 11.50 4.69
N ASP A 232 5.85 10.83 5.82
CA ASP A 232 6.99 10.42 6.63
C ASP A 232 7.90 9.46 5.87
N CYS A 233 7.34 8.46 5.19
CA CYS A 233 8.12 7.53 4.37
C CYS A 233 8.90 8.26 3.27
N TYR A 234 8.24 9.05 2.42
CA TYR A 234 8.92 9.71 1.31
C TYR A 234 9.86 10.84 1.78
N SER A 235 9.56 11.51 2.89
CA SER A 235 10.46 12.49 3.51
C SER A 235 11.73 11.82 4.04
N TYR A 236 11.58 10.67 4.70
CA TYR A 236 12.70 9.88 5.17
C TYR A 236 13.56 9.35 4.02
N ASN A 237 12.94 8.80 2.97
CA ASN A 237 13.65 8.35 1.76
C ASN A 237 14.44 9.48 1.11
N LYS A 238 13.80 10.64 0.91
CA LYS A 238 14.46 11.82 0.37
C LYS A 238 15.68 12.21 1.20
N LYS A 239 15.56 12.21 2.53
CA LYS A 239 16.66 12.50 3.45
C LYS A 239 17.80 11.51 3.26
N LEU A 240 17.52 10.21 3.25
CA LEU A 240 18.52 9.16 3.06
C LEU A 240 19.25 9.28 1.72
N LEU A 241 18.53 9.60 0.64
CA LEU A 241 19.11 9.82 -0.68
C LEU A 241 20.04 11.03 -0.68
N ILE A 242 19.62 12.17 -0.10
CA ILE A 242 20.47 13.38 -0.02
C ILE A 242 21.73 13.11 0.79
N GLU A 243 21.59 12.48 1.96
CA GLU A 243 22.70 12.19 2.87
C GLU A 243 23.61 11.05 2.39
N GLY A 244 23.19 10.27 1.37
CA GLY A 244 23.95 9.12 0.88
C GLY A 244 24.05 7.95 1.87
N LYS A 245 23.18 7.90 2.89
CA LYS A 245 23.25 6.90 3.98
C LYS A 245 22.73 5.52 3.60
N LYS A 246 21.90 5.43 2.56
CA LYS A 246 21.37 4.16 2.04
C LYS A 246 21.28 4.21 0.53
N GLN A 247 21.63 3.08 -0.08
CA GLN A 247 21.43 2.89 -1.50
C GLN A 247 19.96 2.60 -1.80
N PRO A 248 19.41 3.19 -2.88
CA PRO A 248 18.08 2.85 -3.35
C PRO A 248 18.05 1.39 -3.81
N TYR A 249 16.86 0.80 -3.78
CA TYR A 249 16.65 -0.51 -4.37
C TYR A 249 16.87 -0.43 -5.88
N ASN A 250 17.70 -1.33 -6.41
CA ASN A 250 18.07 -1.33 -7.82
C ASN A 250 16.81 -1.48 -8.69
N LEU A 251 16.57 -0.48 -9.56
CA LEU A 251 15.37 -0.41 -10.38
C LEU A 251 15.28 -1.54 -11.42
N GLU A 252 16.41 -2.11 -11.86
CA GLU A 252 16.44 -3.29 -12.73
C GLU A 252 15.79 -4.50 -12.07
N LEU A 253 15.87 -4.60 -10.73
CA LEU A 253 15.30 -5.74 -10.02
C LEU A 253 13.78 -5.78 -10.11
N TRP A 254 13.10 -4.66 -10.34
CA TRP A 254 11.66 -4.68 -10.64
C TRP A 254 11.35 -5.40 -11.96
N ILE A 255 12.25 -5.27 -12.94
CA ILE A 255 12.15 -5.89 -14.26
C ILE A 255 12.59 -7.34 -14.22
N ARG A 256 13.77 -7.63 -13.63
CA ARG A 256 14.27 -9.00 -13.46
C ARG A 256 13.33 -9.86 -12.63
N ASN A 257 12.65 -9.28 -11.64
CA ASN A 257 11.64 -9.98 -10.87
C ASN A 257 10.26 -10.00 -11.54
N HIS A 258 10.11 -9.55 -12.79
CA HIS A 258 8.86 -9.55 -13.55
C HIS A 258 7.69 -8.85 -12.84
N ILE A 259 7.99 -7.87 -11.99
CA ILE A 259 6.98 -7.04 -11.32
C ILE A 259 6.50 -5.98 -12.31
N ILE A 260 7.44 -5.33 -12.99
CA ILE A 260 7.18 -4.46 -14.14
C ILE A 260 7.86 -5.12 -15.35
N ASN A 261 7.22 -5.09 -16.52
CA ASN A 261 7.72 -5.76 -17.73
C ASN A 261 7.61 -4.81 -18.93
N LYS A 262 8.61 -4.81 -19.81
CA LYS A 262 8.55 -4.08 -21.09
C LYS A 262 7.79 -4.90 -22.12
N ARG A 263 6.77 -4.34 -22.79
CA ARG A 263 5.92 -5.12 -23.71
C ARG A 263 6.69 -5.63 -24.92
N SER A 264 7.63 -4.84 -25.44
CA SER A 264 8.46 -5.25 -26.58
C SER A 264 9.24 -6.54 -26.37
N ASN A 265 9.51 -6.94 -25.11
CA ASN A 265 10.36 -8.08 -24.78
C ASN A 265 9.58 -9.33 -24.31
N ILE A 266 8.25 -9.33 -24.44
CA ILE A 266 7.39 -10.39 -23.90
C ILE A 266 7.01 -11.38 -25.02
N LYS A 267 7.82 -12.44 -25.20
CA LYS A 267 7.40 -13.60 -26.01
C LYS A 267 6.66 -14.68 -25.19
N ASN A 268 6.85 -14.73 -23.87
CA ASN A 268 6.44 -15.89 -23.04
C ASN A 268 5.72 -15.56 -21.70
N ILE A 269 5.11 -14.38 -21.54
CA ILE A 269 4.32 -14.11 -20.31
C ILE A 269 2.85 -14.47 -20.56
N ASN A 270 2.27 -15.23 -19.63
CA ASN A 270 0.83 -15.44 -19.59
C ASN A 270 0.13 -14.08 -19.40
N TRP A 271 -0.47 -13.59 -20.48
CA TRP A 271 -1.07 -12.26 -20.54
C TRP A 271 -2.24 -12.07 -19.59
N ASP A 272 -2.93 -13.14 -19.21
CA ASP A 272 -4.05 -13.12 -18.27
C ASP A 272 -3.62 -12.67 -16.86
N VAL A 273 -2.36 -12.95 -16.48
CA VAL A 273 -1.80 -12.58 -15.17
C VAL A 273 -1.47 -11.09 -15.07
N CYS A 274 -1.33 -10.40 -16.20
CA CYS A 274 -0.98 -8.98 -16.29
C CYS A 274 -2.15 -8.09 -16.74
N ASP A 275 -3.35 -8.65 -16.89
CA ASP A 275 -4.53 -7.84 -17.19
C ASP A 275 -5.15 -7.28 -15.92
N LEU A 276 -4.97 -5.96 -15.73
CA LEU A 276 -5.45 -5.26 -14.55
C LEU A 276 -6.97 -5.31 -14.42
N SER A 277 -7.71 -5.41 -15.53
CA SER A 277 -9.18 -5.51 -15.53
C SER A 277 -9.71 -6.81 -14.90
N ASN A 278 -8.89 -7.85 -14.79
CA ASN A 278 -9.28 -9.16 -14.26
C ASN A 278 -8.66 -9.47 -12.89
N PHE A 279 -7.95 -8.49 -12.29
CA PHE A 279 -7.30 -8.68 -11.01
C PHE A 279 -8.35 -8.89 -9.90
N ASP A 280 -8.14 -9.93 -9.12
CA ASP A 280 -8.95 -10.26 -7.96
C ASP A 280 -8.03 -10.76 -6.85
N ILE A 281 -7.97 -10.02 -5.75
CA ILE A 281 -7.10 -10.34 -4.62
C ILE A 281 -7.45 -11.68 -3.97
N SER A 282 -8.72 -12.13 -4.06
CA SER A 282 -9.14 -13.43 -3.53
C SER A 282 -8.45 -14.61 -4.22
N LYS A 283 -7.93 -14.40 -5.43
CA LYS A 283 -7.16 -15.41 -6.20
C LYS A 283 -5.71 -15.53 -5.75
N VAL A 284 -5.22 -14.69 -4.84
CA VAL A 284 -3.87 -14.81 -4.28
C VAL A 284 -3.81 -16.07 -3.39
N ASN A 285 -2.88 -16.97 -3.70
CA ASN A 285 -2.68 -18.19 -2.92
C ASN A 285 -1.94 -17.86 -1.61
N ILE A 286 -2.71 -17.61 -0.55
CA ILE A 286 -2.19 -17.28 0.79
C ILE A 286 -1.39 -18.45 1.41
N ASP A 287 -1.70 -19.71 1.06
CA ASP A 287 -0.98 -20.88 1.56
C ASP A 287 0.50 -20.89 1.15
N LYS A 288 0.81 -20.33 -0.02
CA LYS A 288 2.20 -20.18 -0.48
C LYS A 288 2.98 -19.12 0.30
N LEU A 289 2.32 -18.28 1.11
CA LEU A 289 2.94 -17.16 1.82
C LEU A 289 3.18 -17.41 3.31
N ILE A 290 2.65 -18.51 3.88
CA ILE A 290 2.53 -18.70 5.34
C ILE A 290 3.41 -19.77 5.96
#